data_AF-A0A397DWQ1-F1
#
_entry.id   AF-A0A397DWQ1-F1
#
_cell.length_a   1.000
_cell.length_b   1.000
_cell.length_c   1.000
_cell.angle_alpha   90.00
_cell.angle_beta   90.00
_cell.angle_gamma   90.00
#
_symmetry.space_group_name_H-M   'P 1'
#
loop_
_entity.id
_entity.type
_entity.pdbx_description
1 polymer ?
#
loop_
_entity_poly.entity_id
_entity_poly.type
_entity_poly.pdbx_seq_one_letter_code
_entity_poly.pdbx_strand_id
1 'polypeptide(L)'
;MDDIDIEELTKKTGNFKRFYTFVNMLMSALQHKSESVFIDLLTYSDLELYRKRKLGKSAPSPNLPDPVAALNNKRYLILTYAVEFDRVHYPLPLNFVETPSPAMLQRTIRRLKQTLLETRTASIDGPANKTLASMQAENASLRLRIQQLQDTREDNQDDLSSSVVHLKRQLQQVTDATRELNATSTTVQELQLKNRELLRQLAIQRTKSNPQPKSKVPIDRPKDVASPSSKYTKVGQPDQLAQMMNVP
;
A
#
# COMPACT_ATOMS: atom_id res chain seq x y z
N MET A 1 24.52 35.40 43.53
CA MET A 1 23.43 35.47 42.53
C MET A 1 22.24 34.85 43.20
N ASP A 2 21.10 35.52 43.18
CA ASP A 2 19.91 35.06 43.88
C ASP A 2 19.15 34.18 42.89
N ASP A 3 19.45 32.88 42.89
CA ASP A 3 18.79 31.92 42.02
C ASP A 3 17.30 31.83 42.41
N ILE A 4 16.44 32.15 41.45
CA ILE A 4 15.01 32.33 41.68
C ILE A 4 14.35 30.94 41.75
N ASP A 5 14.07 30.45 42.96
CA ASP A 5 13.23 29.26 43.12
C ASP A 5 11.80 29.57 42.66
N ILE A 6 11.40 28.92 41.57
CA ILE A 6 10.07 29.01 40.96
C ILE A 6 8.99 28.41 41.88
N GLU A 7 9.31 27.38 42.66
CA GLU A 7 8.37 26.78 43.63
C GLU A 7 8.19 27.69 44.86
N GLU A 8 9.18 28.52 45.20
CA GLU A 8 9.03 29.57 46.22
C GLU A 8 8.30 30.82 45.66
N LEU A 9 8.64 31.26 44.44
CA LEU A 9 7.98 32.36 43.73
C LEU A 9 6.47 32.12 43.59
N THR A 10 6.07 30.92 43.18
CA THR A 10 4.65 30.57 42.99
C THR A 10 3.91 30.36 44.31
N LYS A 11 4.60 30.03 45.42
CA LYS A 11 4.01 30.12 46.77
C LYS A 11 3.77 31.58 47.17
N LYS A 12 4.73 32.48 46.90
CA LYS A 12 4.63 33.92 47.23
C LYS A 12 3.49 34.64 46.50
N THR A 13 3.03 34.14 45.34
CA THR A 13 1.84 34.67 44.65
C THR A 13 0.50 34.08 45.14
N GLY A 14 0.52 33.13 46.08
CA GLY A 14 -0.67 32.46 46.61
C GLY A 14 -1.22 31.32 45.74
N ASN A 15 -0.70 31.14 44.51
CA ASN A 15 -1.15 30.07 43.60
C ASN A 15 0.04 29.21 43.16
N PHE A 16 0.30 28.16 43.92
CA PHE A 16 1.48 27.31 43.74
C PHE A 16 1.49 26.58 42.39
N LYS A 17 2.69 26.45 41.80
CA LYS A 17 2.99 25.60 40.64
C LYS A 17 4.29 24.85 40.85
N ARG A 18 4.27 23.55 40.54
CA ARG A 18 5.50 22.75 40.44
C ARG A 18 6.39 23.29 39.33
N PHE A 19 7.71 23.19 39.49
CA PHE A 19 8.68 23.71 38.52
C PHE A 19 8.36 23.29 37.08
N TYR A 20 8.14 21.99 36.84
CA TYR A 20 7.82 21.48 35.50
C TYR A 20 6.49 22.00 34.95
N THR A 21 5.47 22.15 35.80
CA THR A 21 4.18 22.75 35.41
C THR A 21 4.36 24.22 35.00
N PHE A 22 5.16 24.97 35.76
CA PHE A 22 5.47 26.37 35.46
C PHE A 22 6.24 26.51 34.13
N VAL A 23 7.23 25.66 33.88
CA VAL A 23 7.96 25.61 32.60
C VAL A 23 7.02 25.30 31.42
N ASN A 24 6.08 24.37 31.59
CA ASN A 24 5.08 24.06 30.56
C ASN A 24 4.08 25.20 30.34
N MET A 25 3.70 25.95 31.38
CA MET A 25 2.89 27.17 31.24
C MET A 25 3.65 28.26 30.48
N LEU A 26 4.91 28.51 30.84
CA LEU A 26 5.78 29.47 30.17
C LEU A 26 6.00 29.10 28.69
N MET A 27 6.24 27.83 28.39
CA MET A 27 6.41 27.32 27.03
C MET A 27 5.11 27.41 26.21
N SER A 28 3.96 27.13 26.82
CA SER A 28 2.65 27.29 26.17
C SER A 28 2.35 28.75 25.84
N ALA A 29 2.68 29.67 26.75
CA ALA A 29 2.51 31.11 26.55
C ALA A 29 3.45 31.67 25.46
N LEU A 30 4.73 31.29 25.47
CA LEU A 30 5.70 31.64 24.42
C LEU A 30 5.33 31.10 23.03
N GLN A 31 4.50 30.05 22.97
CA GLN A 31 4.01 29.43 21.74
C GLN A 31 2.56 29.81 21.41
N HIS A 32 1.95 30.72 22.18
CA HIS A 32 0.54 31.13 22.07
C HIS A 32 -0.46 29.95 21.98
N LYS A 33 -0.18 28.86 22.70
CA LYS A 33 -0.96 27.60 22.67
C LYS A 33 -2.17 27.57 23.60
N SER A 34 -2.34 28.58 24.44
CA SER A 34 -3.44 28.66 25.40
C SER A 34 -3.70 30.12 25.74
N GLU A 35 -4.97 30.53 25.71
CA GLU A 35 -5.39 31.90 26.08
C GLU A 35 -5.30 32.15 27.59
N SER A 36 -5.34 31.07 28.38
CA SER A 36 -5.25 31.11 29.85
C SER A 36 -3.83 31.35 30.40
N VAL A 37 -2.79 31.33 29.54
CA VAL A 37 -1.42 31.67 29.92
C VAL A 37 -0.76 32.56 28.86
N PHE A 38 -0.38 33.77 29.27
CA PHE A 38 0.30 34.75 28.41
C PHE A 38 1.42 35.45 29.15
N ILE A 39 2.29 36.16 28.41
CA ILE A 39 3.50 36.78 28.93
C ILE A 39 3.54 38.26 28.56
N ASP A 40 3.73 39.11 29.57
CA ASP A 40 4.05 40.53 29.41
C ASP A 40 5.54 40.77 29.72
N LEU A 41 6.16 41.82 29.15
CA LEU A 41 7.53 42.24 29.48
C LEU A 41 7.51 43.70 29.95
N LEU A 42 7.76 43.92 31.25
CA LEU A 42 7.62 45.23 31.89
C LEU A 42 8.95 45.80 32.38
N THR A 43 9.08 47.13 32.38
CA THR A 43 10.14 47.84 33.12
C THR A 43 9.75 48.05 34.59
N TYR A 44 10.69 48.51 35.41
CA TYR A 44 10.39 48.95 36.78
C TYR A 44 9.36 50.10 36.82
N SER A 45 9.44 51.03 35.86
CA SER A 45 8.51 52.16 35.72
C SER A 45 7.09 51.69 35.39
N ASP A 46 6.94 50.66 34.55
CA ASP A 46 5.64 50.08 34.21
C ASP A 46 4.99 49.39 35.40
N LEU A 47 5.79 48.72 36.25
CA LEU A 47 5.31 48.12 37.49
C LEU A 47 4.80 49.17 38.49
N GLU A 48 5.50 50.30 38.63
CA GLU A 48 5.02 51.42 39.46
C GLU A 48 3.73 52.05 38.90
N LEU A 49 3.62 52.22 37.58
CA LEU A 49 2.38 52.68 36.95
C LEU A 49 1.24 51.65 37.11
N TYR A 50 1.54 50.35 37.00
CA TYR A 50 0.58 49.28 37.22
C TYR A 50 0.10 49.26 38.68
N ARG A 51 1.00 49.41 39.66
CA ARG A 51 0.66 49.51 41.09
C ARG A 51 -0.23 50.74 41.36
N LYS A 52 0.12 51.91 40.81
CA LYS A 52 -0.67 53.16 40.94
C LYS A 52 -2.05 53.08 40.30
N ARG A 53 -2.23 52.30 39.23
CA ARG A 53 -3.54 52.03 38.61
C ARG A 53 -4.37 50.99 39.36
N LYS A 54 -3.74 49.92 39.86
CA LYS A 54 -4.43 48.82 40.55
C LYS A 54 -4.83 49.16 42.00
N LEU A 55 -4.07 50.04 42.66
CA LEU A 55 -4.32 50.51 44.03
C LEU A 55 -4.82 51.97 43.97
N GLY A 56 -6.05 52.16 43.49
CA GLY A 56 -6.61 53.47 43.16
C GLY A 56 -6.73 54.41 44.37
N LYS A 57 -5.79 55.37 44.47
CA LYS A 57 -5.57 56.35 45.55
C LYS A 57 -4.94 55.75 46.82
N SER A 58 -4.29 56.64 47.60
CA SER A 58 -3.78 56.44 48.96
C SER A 58 -2.43 55.70 49.15
N ALA A 59 -1.34 56.30 48.67
CA ALA A 59 -0.03 56.28 49.36
C ALA A 59 0.91 57.37 48.82
N PRO A 60 1.41 58.33 49.63
CA PRO A 60 2.59 59.10 49.26
C PRO A 60 3.84 58.21 49.36
N SER A 61 4.66 58.16 48.31
CA SER A 61 5.96 57.49 48.39
C SER A 61 6.93 58.32 49.24
N PRO A 62 7.67 57.74 50.21
CA PRO A 62 8.77 58.44 50.84
C PRO A 62 9.83 58.77 49.79
N ASN A 63 10.41 59.97 49.87
CA ASN A 63 11.51 60.38 49.01
C ASN A 63 12.76 59.56 49.37
N LEU A 64 13.06 58.52 48.57
CA LEU A 64 14.31 57.78 48.64
C LEU A 64 15.29 58.34 47.59
N PRO A 65 16.58 58.54 47.92
CA PRO A 65 17.59 59.00 46.97
C PRO A 65 17.74 58.07 45.75
N ASP A 66 18.12 58.66 44.62
CA ASP A 66 18.13 58.08 43.28
C ASP A 66 19.30 57.09 43.02
N PRO A 67 19.01 55.86 42.57
CA PRO A 67 19.95 54.98 41.87
C PRO A 67 19.34 54.50 40.53
N VAL A 68 18.59 55.37 39.86
CA VAL A 68 17.64 55.06 38.77
C VAL A 68 18.33 54.38 37.60
N ALA A 69 19.57 54.74 37.27
CA ALA A 69 20.32 54.12 36.16
C ALA A 69 20.42 52.59 36.25
N ALA A 70 20.59 52.03 37.45
CA ALA A 70 20.72 50.58 37.65
C ALA A 70 19.36 49.84 37.67
N LEU A 71 18.27 50.54 38.04
CA LEU A 71 16.91 50.00 38.06
C LEU A 71 16.22 50.08 36.69
N ASN A 72 16.46 51.15 35.93
CA ASN A 72 15.81 51.42 34.64
C ASN A 72 16.13 50.36 33.57
N ASN A 73 17.26 49.65 33.70
CA ASN A 73 17.65 48.56 32.80
C ASN A 73 17.07 47.18 33.20
N LYS A 74 16.57 47.00 34.42
CA LYS A 74 15.90 45.74 34.80
C LYS A 74 14.61 45.55 34.00
N ARG A 75 14.32 44.29 33.65
CA ARG A 75 13.09 43.89 32.98
C ARG A 75 12.43 42.78 33.80
N TYR A 76 11.11 42.71 33.76
CA TYR A 76 10.32 41.70 34.46
C TYR A 76 9.45 40.99 33.43
N LEU A 77 9.72 39.70 33.23
CA LEU A 77 8.88 38.84 32.41
C LEU A 77 7.73 38.36 33.30
N ILE A 78 6.51 38.82 33.01
CA ILE A 78 5.33 38.51 33.80
C ILE A 78 4.59 37.36 33.13
N LEU A 79 4.72 36.14 33.66
CA LEU A 79 3.80 35.07 33.27
C LEU A 79 2.47 35.33 33.96
N THR A 80 1.42 35.61 33.17
CA THR A 80 0.06 35.76 33.67
C THR A 80 -0.71 34.46 33.44
N TYR A 81 -1.26 33.90 34.51
CA TYR A 81 -2.25 32.82 34.46
C TYR A 81 -3.63 33.43 34.69
N ALA A 82 -4.56 33.23 33.77
CA ALA A 82 -5.91 33.78 33.82
C ALA A 82 -6.93 32.68 33.48
N VAL A 83 -7.82 32.39 34.43
CA VAL A 83 -8.96 31.48 34.28
C VAL A 83 -10.22 32.17 34.83
N GLU A 84 -11.38 31.57 34.64
CA GLU A 84 -12.72 32.16 34.86
C GLU A 84 -12.86 33.01 36.15
N PHE A 85 -12.26 32.57 37.25
CA PHE A 85 -12.37 33.20 38.57
C PHE A 85 -11.02 33.53 39.24
N ASP A 86 -9.88 33.37 38.56
CA ASP A 86 -8.55 33.65 39.12
C ASP A 86 -7.61 34.26 38.08
N ARG A 87 -6.81 35.25 38.50
CA ARG A 87 -5.79 35.90 37.69
C ARG A 87 -4.53 36.19 38.49
N VAL A 88 -3.50 35.39 38.24
CA VAL A 88 -2.22 35.41 38.97
C VAL A 88 -1.10 35.87 38.05
N HIS A 89 -0.21 36.68 38.59
CA HIS A 89 0.97 37.18 37.89
C HIS A 89 2.23 36.66 38.59
N TYR A 90 3.11 35.96 37.86
CA TYR A 90 4.39 35.47 38.36
C TYR A 90 5.52 36.32 37.77
N PRO A 91 6.09 37.28 38.53
CA PRO A 91 7.13 38.17 38.03
C PRO A 91 8.51 37.49 38.04
N LEU A 92 9.10 37.31 36.86
CA LEU A 92 10.46 36.79 36.68
C LEU A 92 11.40 37.97 36.36
N PRO A 93 12.21 38.47 37.32
CA PRO A 93 13.20 39.51 37.05
C PRO A 93 14.30 38.98 36.13
N LEU A 94 14.53 39.69 35.02
CA LEU A 94 15.59 39.43 34.06
C LEU A 94 16.77 40.39 34.29
N ASN A 95 17.99 39.85 34.25
CA ASN A 95 19.20 40.64 34.26
C ASN A 95 19.48 41.22 32.86
N PHE A 96 19.79 42.52 32.81
CA PHE A 96 20.20 43.18 31.57
C PHE A 96 21.61 42.74 31.16
N VAL A 97 21.79 42.46 29.87
CA VAL A 97 23.09 42.14 29.26
C VAL A 97 23.24 43.01 28.02
N GLU A 98 23.91 44.14 28.18
CA GLU A 98 24.08 45.15 27.12
C GLU A 98 24.90 44.61 25.93
N THR A 99 26.00 43.93 26.23
CA THR A 99 26.86 43.28 25.24
C THR A 99 27.09 41.82 25.62
N PRO A 100 26.54 40.84 24.87
CA PRO A 100 26.81 39.43 25.13
C PRO A 100 28.27 39.11 24.78
N SER A 101 29.02 38.54 25.74
CA SER A 101 30.44 38.24 25.58
C SER A 101 30.73 37.47 24.28
N PRO A 102 31.71 37.90 23.46
CA PRO A 102 32.08 37.20 22.23
C PRO A 102 32.40 35.71 22.44
N ALA A 103 32.93 35.33 23.61
CA ALA A 103 33.18 33.93 23.96
C ALA A 103 31.89 33.11 24.08
N MET A 104 30.81 33.69 24.63
CA MET A 104 29.50 33.02 24.69
C MET A 104 28.87 32.90 23.29
N LEU A 105 28.94 33.97 22.48
CA LEU A 105 28.47 33.93 21.09
C LEU A 105 29.22 32.86 20.28
N GLN A 106 30.56 32.80 20.37
CA GLN A 106 31.35 31.77 19.69
C GLN A 106 31.02 30.36 20.16
N ARG A 107 30.83 30.12 21.47
CA ARG A 107 30.39 28.81 22.00
C ARG A 107 29.03 28.40 21.42
N THR A 108 28.07 29.33 21.38
CA THR A 108 26.75 29.10 20.78
C THR A 108 26.84 28.82 19.29
N ILE A 109 27.65 29.57 18.53
CA ILE A 109 27.88 29.33 17.09
C ILE A 109 28.51 27.95 16.85
N ARG A 110 29.49 27.52 17.65
CA ARG A 110 30.09 26.18 17.55
C ARG A 110 29.04 25.09 17.81
N ARG A 111 28.26 25.21 18.89
CA ARG A 111 27.18 24.26 19.23
C ARG A 111 26.13 24.17 18.11
N LEU A 112 25.65 25.31 17.60
CA LEU A 112 24.65 25.32 16.53
C LEU A 112 25.20 24.74 15.22
N LYS A 113 26.46 25.04 14.85
CA LYS A 113 27.11 24.40 13.69
C LYS A 113 27.25 22.89 13.86
N GLN A 114 27.57 22.42 15.06
CA GLN A 114 27.62 20.99 15.36
C GLN A 114 26.23 20.35 15.22
N THR A 115 25.19 20.88 15.86
CA THR A 115 23.83 20.34 15.75
C THR A 115 23.28 20.36 14.33
N LEU A 116 23.61 21.38 13.52
CA LEU A 116 23.27 21.40 12.08
C LEU A 116 24.03 20.32 11.29
N LEU A 117 25.30 20.05 11.62
CA LEU A 117 26.07 18.97 11.00
C LEU A 117 25.50 17.59 11.37
N GLU A 118 25.21 17.36 12.65
CA GLU A 118 24.58 16.14 13.18
C GLU A 118 23.20 15.89 12.54
N THR A 119 22.37 16.94 12.40
CA THR A 119 21.08 16.85 11.70
C THR A 119 21.26 16.47 10.23
N ARG A 120 22.27 17.04 9.56
CA ARG A 120 22.58 16.76 8.16
C ARG A 120 23.13 15.36 7.94
N THR A 121 24.02 14.86 8.80
CA THR A 121 24.52 13.48 8.69
C THR A 121 23.43 12.46 9.04
N ALA A 122 22.60 12.72 10.05
CA ALA A 122 21.42 11.90 10.34
C ALA A 122 20.41 11.85 9.18
N SER A 123 20.36 12.91 8.35
CA SER A 123 19.54 12.95 7.12
C SER A 123 20.14 12.17 5.94
N ILE A 124 21.46 11.91 5.95
CA ILE A 124 22.20 11.23 4.86
C ILE A 124 22.37 9.73 5.19
N ASP A 125 22.79 9.40 6.41
CA ASP A 125 23.06 8.03 6.87
C ASP A 125 21.89 7.37 7.63
N GLY A 126 20.79 8.11 7.82
CA GLY A 126 19.60 7.67 8.53
C GLY A 126 18.97 6.40 7.93
N PRO A 127 18.29 5.58 8.74
CA PRO A 127 17.78 4.28 8.31
C PRO A 127 16.85 4.39 7.09
N ALA A 128 16.05 5.45 7.00
CA ALA A 128 15.17 5.71 5.86
C ALA A 128 15.90 5.77 4.51
N ASN A 129 17.15 6.29 4.45
CA ASN A 129 17.90 6.36 3.20
C ASN A 129 18.50 4.99 2.81
N LYS A 130 18.87 4.17 3.81
CA LYS A 130 19.31 2.78 3.60
C LYS A 130 18.13 1.89 3.16
N THR A 131 16.95 2.08 3.76
CA THR A 131 15.69 1.46 3.31
C THR A 131 15.34 1.90 1.89
N LEU A 132 15.47 3.19 1.55
CA LEU A 132 15.22 3.71 0.20
C LEU A 132 16.14 3.06 -0.85
N ALA A 133 17.44 2.98 -0.58
CA ALA A 133 18.39 2.30 -1.48
C ALA A 133 18.07 0.80 -1.65
N SER A 134 17.68 0.10 -0.57
CA SER A 134 17.25 -1.31 -0.63
C SER A 134 15.98 -1.47 -1.48
N MET A 135 14.95 -0.64 -1.25
CA MET A 135 13.71 -0.66 -2.02
C MET A 135 13.93 -0.31 -3.49
N GLN A 136 14.90 0.55 -3.82
CA GLN A 136 15.27 0.87 -5.20
C GLN A 136 15.93 -0.32 -5.91
N ALA A 137 16.84 -1.04 -5.23
CA ALA A 137 17.43 -2.27 -5.75
C ALA A 137 16.39 -3.38 -5.97
N GLU A 138 15.46 -3.55 -5.02
CA GLU A 138 14.33 -4.47 -5.14
C GLU A 138 13.37 -4.08 -6.27
N ASN A 139 13.04 -2.79 -6.42
CA ASN A 139 12.23 -2.32 -7.55
C ASN A 139 12.91 -2.60 -8.90
N ALA A 140 14.24 -2.53 -8.98
CA ALA A 140 14.98 -2.85 -10.20
C ALA A 140 14.92 -4.36 -10.53
N SER A 141 15.09 -5.25 -9.54
CA SER A 141 15.01 -6.69 -9.75
C SER A 141 13.57 -7.16 -10.05
N LEU A 142 12.56 -6.58 -9.38
CA LEU A 142 11.15 -6.84 -9.68
C LEU A 142 10.77 -6.38 -11.10
N ARG A 143 11.24 -5.22 -11.56
CA ARG A 143 11.05 -4.77 -12.96
C ARG A 143 11.67 -5.73 -13.96
N LEU A 144 12.91 -6.18 -13.72
CA LEU A 144 13.58 -7.16 -14.58
C LEU A 144 12.83 -8.51 -14.58
N ARG A 145 12.25 -8.92 -13.45
CA ARG A 145 11.45 -10.16 -13.38
C ARG A 145 10.11 -10.04 -14.07
N ILE A 146 9.47 -8.86 -14.01
CA ILE A 146 8.25 -8.56 -14.76
C ILE A 146 8.52 -8.62 -16.26
N GLN A 147 9.61 -7.99 -16.73
CA GLN A 147 10.06 -8.06 -18.13
C GLN A 147 10.17 -9.53 -18.60
N GLN A 148 10.98 -10.35 -17.91
CA GLN A 148 11.13 -11.78 -18.24
C GLN A 148 9.80 -12.54 -18.32
N LEU A 149 8.82 -12.21 -17.46
CA LEU A 149 7.50 -12.84 -17.44
C LEU A 149 6.55 -12.29 -18.51
N GLN A 150 6.83 -11.12 -19.07
CA GLN A 150 6.16 -10.60 -20.27
C GLN A 150 6.75 -11.24 -21.52
N ASP A 151 8.07 -11.23 -21.68
CA ASP A 151 8.78 -11.87 -22.79
C ASP A 151 8.36 -13.36 -22.92
N THR A 152 8.42 -14.11 -21.81
CA THR A 152 7.98 -15.53 -21.74
C THR A 152 6.49 -15.70 -22.07
N ARG A 153 5.64 -14.70 -21.79
CA ARG A 153 4.20 -14.76 -22.13
C ARG A 153 3.94 -14.51 -23.60
N GLU A 154 4.71 -13.62 -24.23
CA GLU A 154 4.61 -13.35 -25.66
C GLU A 154 5.05 -14.58 -26.47
N ASP A 155 6.18 -15.21 -26.12
CA ASP A 155 6.63 -16.49 -26.71
C ASP A 155 5.52 -17.58 -26.63
N ASN A 156 4.98 -17.82 -25.43
CA ASN A 156 3.93 -18.82 -25.21
C ASN A 156 2.60 -18.47 -25.93
N GLN A 157 2.32 -17.18 -26.12
CA GLN A 157 1.11 -16.73 -26.82
C GLN A 157 1.24 -16.94 -28.33
N ASP A 158 2.42 -16.75 -28.92
CA ASP A 158 2.66 -17.01 -30.34
C ASP A 158 2.71 -18.51 -30.66
N ASP A 159 3.32 -19.34 -29.80
CA ASP A 159 3.26 -20.81 -29.92
C ASP A 159 1.82 -21.34 -29.85
N LEU A 160 1.00 -20.79 -28.93
CA LEU A 160 -0.41 -21.12 -28.82
C LEU A 160 -1.22 -20.62 -30.03
N SER A 161 -0.93 -19.42 -30.53
CA SER A 161 -1.55 -18.84 -31.73
C SER A 161 -1.28 -19.70 -32.96
N SER A 162 -0.02 -20.09 -33.18
CA SER A 162 0.40 -21.04 -34.20
C SER A 162 -0.36 -22.37 -34.09
N SER A 163 -0.38 -22.95 -32.89
CA SER A 163 -1.10 -24.20 -32.60
C SER A 163 -2.60 -24.11 -32.92
N VAL A 164 -3.26 -23.00 -32.58
CA VAL A 164 -4.68 -22.74 -32.90
C VAL A 164 -4.90 -22.61 -34.41
N VAL A 165 -4.00 -21.96 -35.16
CA VAL A 165 -4.07 -21.90 -36.63
C VAL A 165 -3.91 -23.29 -37.26
N HIS A 166 -3.00 -24.11 -36.74
CA HIS A 166 -2.81 -25.49 -37.18
C HIS A 166 -4.04 -26.37 -36.91
N LEU A 167 -4.60 -26.35 -35.69
CA LEU A 167 -5.83 -27.08 -35.35
C LEU A 167 -7.02 -26.61 -36.19
N LYS A 168 -7.16 -25.30 -36.42
CA LYS A 168 -8.24 -24.74 -37.26
C LYS A 168 -8.14 -25.23 -38.71
N ARG A 169 -6.93 -25.38 -39.26
CA ARG A 169 -6.72 -25.96 -40.59
C ARG A 169 -7.10 -27.44 -40.64
N GLN A 170 -6.74 -28.23 -39.62
CA GLN A 170 -7.13 -29.64 -39.54
C GLN A 170 -8.66 -29.80 -39.41
N LEU A 171 -9.31 -29.00 -38.57
CA LEU A 171 -10.76 -28.98 -38.43
C LEU A 171 -11.45 -28.67 -39.77
N GLN A 172 -10.96 -27.68 -40.52
CA GLN A 172 -11.49 -27.34 -41.84
C GLN A 172 -11.41 -28.54 -42.80
N GLN A 173 -10.24 -29.18 -42.89
CA GLN A 173 -10.02 -30.39 -43.72
C GLN A 173 -10.98 -31.53 -43.33
N VAL A 174 -11.21 -31.76 -42.04
CA VAL A 174 -12.16 -32.78 -41.55
C VAL A 174 -13.60 -32.41 -41.90
N THR A 175 -14.00 -31.14 -41.80
CA THR A 175 -15.35 -30.71 -42.20
C THR A 175 -15.59 -30.83 -43.70
N ASP A 176 -14.60 -30.52 -44.53
CA ASP A 176 -14.71 -30.64 -45.99
C ASP A 176 -14.75 -32.11 -46.42
N ALA A 177 -13.89 -32.96 -45.87
CA ALA A 177 -13.94 -34.41 -46.11
C ALA A 177 -15.26 -35.04 -45.63
N THR A 178 -15.84 -34.56 -44.52
CA THR A 178 -17.17 -35.00 -44.05
C THR A 178 -18.27 -34.58 -45.02
N ARG A 179 -18.15 -33.40 -45.65
CA ARG A 179 -19.09 -32.91 -46.67
C ARG A 179 -19.03 -33.75 -47.95
N GLU A 180 -17.83 -34.11 -48.40
CA GLU A 180 -17.63 -35.00 -49.55
C GLU A 180 -18.12 -36.44 -49.27
N LEU A 181 -17.87 -36.96 -48.06
CA LEU A 181 -18.37 -38.27 -47.64
C LEU A 181 -19.91 -38.32 -47.58
N ASN A 182 -20.55 -37.23 -47.16
CA ASN A 182 -22.02 -37.13 -47.19
C ASN A 182 -22.55 -37.04 -48.64
N ALA A 183 -21.89 -36.31 -49.54
CA ALA A 183 -22.28 -36.21 -50.95
C ALA A 183 -22.07 -37.52 -51.74
N THR A 184 -21.01 -38.28 -51.42
CA THR A 184 -20.80 -39.61 -52.00
C THR A 184 -21.77 -40.65 -51.42
N SER A 185 -22.14 -40.54 -50.14
CA SER A 185 -23.18 -41.36 -49.53
C SER A 185 -24.54 -41.22 -50.22
N THR A 186 -24.99 -40.00 -50.53
CA THR A 186 -26.28 -39.78 -51.23
C THR A 186 -26.28 -40.30 -52.67
N THR A 187 -25.19 -40.13 -53.42
CA THR A 187 -25.08 -40.69 -54.79
C THR A 187 -25.03 -42.23 -54.78
N VAL A 188 -24.37 -42.84 -53.79
CA VAL A 188 -24.41 -44.31 -53.58
C VAL A 188 -25.83 -44.79 -53.26
N GLN A 189 -26.58 -44.09 -52.41
CA GLN A 189 -27.99 -44.43 -52.13
C GLN A 189 -28.87 -44.32 -53.39
N GLU A 190 -28.70 -43.27 -54.20
CA GLU A 190 -29.47 -43.11 -55.45
C GLU A 190 -29.15 -44.22 -56.46
N LEU A 191 -27.88 -44.60 -56.60
CA LEU A 191 -27.45 -45.73 -57.43
C LEU A 191 -28.00 -47.07 -56.92
N GLN A 192 -28.03 -47.30 -55.61
CA GLN A 192 -28.65 -48.49 -55.01
C GLN A 192 -30.15 -48.58 -55.31
N LEU A 193 -30.88 -47.46 -55.23
CA LEU A 193 -32.30 -47.40 -55.57
C LEU A 193 -32.56 -47.69 -57.06
N LYS A 194 -31.77 -47.09 -57.96
CA LYS A 194 -31.83 -47.37 -59.41
C LYS A 194 -31.53 -48.84 -59.73
N ASN A 195 -30.50 -49.41 -59.10
CA ASN A 195 -30.12 -50.81 -59.28
C ASN A 195 -31.23 -51.77 -58.79
N ARG A 196 -31.85 -51.48 -57.63
CA ARG A 196 -33.00 -52.25 -57.12
C ARG A 196 -34.20 -52.24 -58.07
N GLU A 197 -34.52 -51.10 -58.68
CA GLU A 197 -35.63 -51.00 -59.62
C GLU A 197 -35.30 -51.64 -60.99
N LEU A 198 -34.06 -51.57 -61.46
CA LEU A 198 -33.59 -52.34 -62.62
C LEU A 198 -33.72 -53.86 -62.39
N LEU A 199 -33.29 -54.36 -61.22
CA LEU A 199 -33.47 -55.77 -60.84
C LEU A 199 -34.95 -56.19 -60.82
N ARG A 200 -35.84 -55.31 -60.33
CA ARG A 200 -37.29 -55.52 -60.35
C ARG A 200 -37.84 -55.59 -61.78
N GLN A 201 -37.41 -54.69 -62.68
CA GLN A 201 -37.81 -54.72 -64.09
C GLN A 201 -37.33 -56.00 -64.79
N LEU A 202 -36.08 -56.43 -64.54
CA LEU A 202 -35.54 -57.70 -65.06
C LEU A 202 -36.33 -58.92 -64.55
N ALA A 203 -36.76 -58.91 -63.28
CA ALA A 203 -37.63 -59.96 -62.73
C ALA A 203 -39.01 -59.97 -63.43
N ILE A 204 -39.62 -58.80 -63.66
CA ILE A 204 -40.91 -58.67 -64.36
C ILE A 204 -40.79 -59.10 -65.84
N GLN A 205 -39.67 -58.80 -66.51
CA GLN A 205 -39.43 -59.30 -67.86
C GLN A 205 -39.33 -60.83 -67.89
N ARG A 206 -38.58 -61.43 -66.96
CA ARG A 206 -38.45 -62.90 -66.82
C ARG A 206 -39.78 -63.60 -66.53
N THR A 207 -40.68 -63.00 -65.74
CA THR A 207 -42.01 -63.59 -65.49
C THR A 207 -42.99 -63.41 -66.65
N LYS A 208 -42.78 -62.42 -67.53
CA LYS A 208 -43.55 -62.27 -68.78
C LYS A 208 -43.12 -63.21 -69.90
N SER A 209 -41.96 -63.85 -69.81
CA SER A 209 -41.38 -64.64 -70.90
C SER A 209 -41.34 -66.16 -70.69
N ASN A 210 -41.83 -66.72 -69.56
CA ASN A 210 -41.85 -68.18 -69.36
C ASN A 210 -42.87 -68.71 -68.31
N PRO A 211 -43.81 -69.61 -68.66
CA PRO A 211 -44.82 -70.14 -67.73
C PRO A 211 -44.46 -71.49 -67.04
N GLN A 212 -43.48 -71.48 -66.11
CA GLN A 212 -43.26 -72.53 -65.06
C GLN A 212 -42.91 -73.97 -65.57
N PRO A 213 -42.73 -75.04 -64.73
CA PRO A 213 -42.60 -75.17 -63.26
C PRO A 213 -41.42 -76.08 -62.72
N LYS A 214 -41.28 -76.21 -61.38
CA LYS A 214 -40.63 -77.32 -60.59
C LYS A 214 -39.09 -77.49 -60.68
N SER A 215 -38.35 -78.12 -59.72
CA SER A 215 -38.53 -78.42 -58.27
C SER A 215 -37.26 -79.05 -57.63
N LYS A 216 -37.20 -79.15 -56.27
CA LYS A 216 -36.31 -80.02 -55.43
C LYS A 216 -34.82 -79.55 -55.24
N VAL A 217 -34.12 -79.55 -54.07
CA VAL A 217 -34.01 -80.32 -52.77
C VAL A 217 -32.70 -81.15 -52.72
N PRO A 218 -31.93 -81.32 -51.59
CA PRO A 218 -31.79 -80.62 -50.29
C PRO A 218 -30.28 -80.43 -49.86
N ILE A 219 -29.88 -80.78 -48.60
CA ILE A 219 -28.52 -80.96 -48.00
C ILE A 219 -27.79 -79.68 -47.49
N ASP A 220 -26.93 -79.67 -46.45
CA ASP A 220 -26.96 -80.21 -45.06
C ASP A 220 -25.83 -79.52 -44.23
N ARG A 221 -25.66 -79.84 -42.93
CA ARG A 221 -24.64 -79.32 -41.97
C ARG A 221 -23.67 -80.45 -41.50
N PRO A 222 -22.65 -80.20 -40.64
CA PRO A 222 -21.76 -79.05 -40.45
C PRO A 222 -20.25 -79.50 -40.34
N LYS A 223 -19.45 -78.81 -39.49
CA LYS A 223 -18.08 -79.10 -38.95
C LYS A 223 -16.91 -78.44 -39.70
N ASP A 224 -15.78 -78.04 -39.09
CA ASP A 224 -15.39 -77.65 -37.71
C ASP A 224 -13.93 -77.09 -37.76
N VAL A 225 -13.35 -76.71 -36.59
CA VAL A 225 -11.90 -76.71 -36.24
C VAL A 225 -11.12 -75.36 -36.24
N ALA A 226 -10.39 -75.15 -35.12
CA ALA A 226 -9.29 -74.20 -34.82
C ALA A 226 -9.62 -72.68 -34.76
N SER A 227 -9.34 -71.88 -33.72
CA SER A 227 -8.29 -71.78 -32.65
C SER A 227 -7.22 -70.71 -32.97
N PRO A 228 -6.51 -70.11 -31.97
CA PRO A 228 -6.75 -70.04 -30.51
C PRO A 228 -6.63 -68.60 -29.93
N SER A 229 -6.63 -68.49 -28.60
CA SER A 229 -6.42 -67.25 -27.82
C SER A 229 -5.04 -66.61 -27.95
N SER A 230 -4.96 -65.30 -27.67
CA SER A 230 -3.90 -64.76 -26.80
C SER A 230 -4.40 -63.59 -25.94
N LYS A 231 -3.70 -63.33 -24.84
CA LYS A 231 -3.96 -62.26 -23.85
C LYS A 231 -2.96 -61.12 -24.09
N TYR A 232 -3.21 -59.91 -23.58
CA TYR A 232 -2.21 -59.20 -22.76
C TYR A 232 -2.79 -58.02 -21.95
N THR A 233 -2.37 -57.96 -20.68
CA THR A 233 -2.28 -56.81 -19.73
C THR A 233 -3.20 -55.58 -19.84
N LYS A 234 -4.07 -55.46 -18.82
CA LYS A 234 -4.61 -54.20 -18.27
C LYS A 234 -3.51 -53.47 -17.47
N VAL A 235 -3.32 -52.16 -17.67
CA VAL A 235 -2.41 -51.30 -16.88
C VAL A 235 -3.00 -49.88 -16.75
N GLY A 236 -2.88 -49.24 -15.58
CA GLY A 236 -2.92 -47.77 -15.44
C GLY A 236 -4.27 -47.05 -15.32
N GLN A 237 -4.69 -46.77 -14.08
CA GLN A 237 -5.54 -45.65 -13.64
C GLN A 237 -5.09 -45.27 -12.21
N PRO A 238 -5.44 -44.08 -11.67
CA PRO A 238 -5.96 -42.85 -12.31
C PRO A 238 -4.76 -41.87 -12.51
N ASP A 239 -4.64 -40.56 -12.20
CA ASP A 239 -5.38 -39.43 -11.59
C ASP A 239 -4.93 -38.12 -12.32
N GLN A 240 -5.53 -36.93 -12.26
CA GLN A 240 -6.50 -36.26 -11.37
C GLN A 240 -5.96 -35.60 -10.07
N LEU A 241 -5.07 -34.62 -10.24
CA LEU A 241 -5.42 -33.19 -10.09
C LEU A 241 -6.21 -32.79 -8.81
N ALA A 242 -5.52 -32.73 -7.65
CA ALA A 242 -6.03 -32.09 -6.44
C ALA A 242 -4.93 -31.35 -5.63
N GLN A 243 -5.24 -30.10 -5.27
CA GLN A 243 -4.75 -29.32 -4.11
C GLN A 243 -3.26 -29.43 -3.67
N MET A 244 -2.48 -28.40 -4.02
CA MET A 244 -1.46 -27.84 -3.12
C MET A 244 -1.62 -26.32 -2.97
N MET A 245 -2.53 -25.90 -2.09
CA MET A 245 -2.40 -24.63 -1.36
C MET A 245 -2.05 -24.96 0.09
N ASN A 246 -0.77 -24.88 0.44
CA ASN A 246 -0.36 -24.48 1.78
C ASN A 246 1.10 -24.00 1.75
N VAL A 247 1.38 -22.90 2.44
CA VAL A 247 2.73 -22.33 2.62
C VAL A 247 2.88 -21.98 4.10
N PRO A 248 3.84 -22.58 4.82
CA PRO A 248 4.44 -22.01 6.02
C PRO A 248 5.56 -21.03 5.68
#